data_AF-A0A7V6WIS0-F1
#
_entry.id   AF-A0A7V6WIS0-F1
#
_cell.length_a   1.000
_cell.length_b   1.000
_cell.length_c   1.000
_cell.angle_alpha   90.00
_cell.angle_beta   90.00
_cell.angle_gamma   90.00
#
_symmetry.space_group_name_H-M   'P 1'
#
loop_
_entity.id
_entity.type
_entity.pdbx_description
1 polymer ?
#
loop_
_entity_poly.entity_id
_entity_poly.type
_entity_poly.pdbx_seq_one_letter_code
_entity_poly.pdbx_strand_id
1 'polypeptide(L)'
;QDKEVVFVDTAGRPSANTRQLGELQDFLQVIPQRLTFLVLSCSTKSSDLLQAVRDFQVTEYNQLIFTKADETRSLGTILNVVEETGRAVAYLTTGQNVPEDIMVADPQKLAKMILGAMGAME
;
A
#
# COMPACT_ATOMS: atom_id res chain seq x y z
N GLN A 1 -20.23 15.95 17.69
CA GLN A 1 -19.25 16.83 17.04
C GLN A 1 -18.96 16.20 15.69
N ASP A 2 -19.24 16.90 14.60
CA ASP A 2 -19.02 16.36 13.25
C ASP A 2 -17.53 16.22 12.98
N LYS A 3 -17.13 15.10 12.37
CA LYS A 3 -15.75 14.80 12.00
C LYS A 3 -15.55 15.15 10.53
N GLU A 4 -14.50 15.89 10.22
CA GLU A 4 -14.13 16.23 8.83
C GLU A 4 -13.58 15.01 8.08
N VAL A 5 -12.87 14.12 8.80
CA VAL A 5 -12.28 12.88 8.28
C VAL A 5 -12.43 11.77 9.30
N VAL A 6 -12.76 10.56 8.85
CA VAL A 6 -12.81 9.34 9.66
C VAL A 6 -11.87 8.30 9.06
N PHE A 7 -10.88 7.87 9.84
CA PHE A 7 -10.01 6.76 9.47
C PHE A 7 -10.63 5.44 9.93
N VAL A 8 -10.77 4.49 9.01
CA VAL A 8 -11.32 3.16 9.28
C VAL A 8 -10.19 2.15 9.15
N ASP A 9 -9.85 1.50 10.27
CA ASP A 9 -8.91 0.39 10.28
C ASP A 9 -9.66 -0.95 10.14
N THR A 10 -9.13 -1.83 9.32
CA THR A 10 -9.74 -3.14 9.04
C THR A 10 -8.78 -4.24 9.42
N ALA A 11 -9.29 -5.32 10.03
CA ALA A 11 -8.48 -6.49 10.31
C ALA A 11 -7.85 -7.05 9.02
N GLY A 12 -6.56 -7.37 9.06
CA GLY A 12 -5.85 -7.99 7.93
C GLY A 12 -6.47 -9.34 7.55
N ARG A 13 -6.64 -9.56 6.24
CA ARG A 13 -7.23 -10.79 5.67
C ARG A 13 -6.23 -11.43 4.70
N PRO A 14 -6.10 -12.78 4.68
CA PRO A 14 -5.33 -13.45 3.64
C PRO A 14 -5.99 -13.23 2.27
N SER A 15 -5.22 -12.80 1.26
CA SER A 15 -5.75 -12.52 -0.09
C SER A 15 -6.37 -13.75 -0.75
N ALA A 16 -5.82 -14.94 -0.47
CA ALA A 16 -6.33 -16.20 -0.99
C ALA A 16 -7.70 -16.63 -0.41
N ASN A 17 -8.21 -15.94 0.63
CA ASN A 17 -9.48 -16.28 1.25
C ASN A 17 -10.63 -15.47 0.64
N THR A 18 -11.21 -15.99 -0.44
CA THR A 18 -12.30 -15.34 -1.20
C THR A 18 -13.52 -15.01 -0.36
N ARG A 19 -13.86 -15.84 0.63
CA ARG A 19 -14.98 -15.57 1.54
C ARG A 19 -14.71 -14.30 2.37
N GLN A 20 -13.54 -14.22 3.00
CA GLN A 20 -13.18 -13.05 3.82
C GLN A 20 -13.05 -11.78 2.97
N LEU A 21 -12.63 -11.91 1.70
CA LEU A 21 -12.63 -10.79 0.76
C LEU A 21 -14.04 -10.30 0.41
N GLY A 22 -15.00 -11.22 0.23
CA GLY A 22 -16.41 -10.86 0.03
C GLY A 22 -16.99 -10.13 1.24
N GLU A 23 -16.74 -10.64 2.45
CA GLU A 23 -17.16 -9.98 3.70
C GLU A 23 -16.55 -8.56 3.84
N LEU A 24 -15.29 -8.38 3.42
CA LEU A 24 -14.63 -7.07 3.39
C LEU A 24 -15.24 -6.14 2.33
N GLN A 25 -15.57 -6.66 1.14
CA GLN A 25 -16.24 -5.91 0.09
C GLN A 25 -17.59 -5.38 0.58
N ASP A 26 -18.42 -6.25 1.17
CA ASP A 26 -19.73 -5.87 1.71
C ASP A 26 -19.60 -4.77 2.78
N PHE A 27 -18.60 -4.91 3.67
CA PHE A 27 -18.30 -3.89 4.69
C PHE A 27 -17.88 -2.54 4.07
N LEU A 28 -17.08 -2.55 3.01
CA LEU A 28 -16.63 -1.32 2.36
C LEU A 28 -17.75 -0.64 1.55
N GLN A 29 -18.68 -1.41 0.98
CA GLN A 29 -19.78 -0.87 0.17
C GLN A 29 -20.79 -0.04 0.96
N VAL A 30 -20.93 -0.27 2.27
CA VAL A 30 -21.82 0.53 3.12
C VAL A 30 -21.23 1.89 3.51
N ILE A 31 -19.96 2.17 3.15
CA ILE A 31 -19.27 3.43 3.45
C ILE A 31 -19.30 4.33 2.21
N PRO A 32 -20.18 5.34 2.15
CA PRO A 32 -20.26 6.24 0.99
C PRO A 32 -19.02 7.13 0.90
N GLN A 33 -18.63 7.50 -0.33
CA GLN A 33 -17.54 8.45 -0.61
C GLN A 33 -16.19 8.10 0.07
N ARG A 34 -15.87 6.81 0.12
CA ARG A 34 -14.62 6.31 0.73
C ARG A 34 -13.40 6.50 -0.18
N LEU A 35 -12.24 6.66 0.45
CA LEU A 35 -10.94 6.46 -0.17
C LEU A 35 -10.28 5.25 0.48
N THR A 36 -10.19 4.15 -0.26
CA THR A 36 -9.65 2.88 0.22
C THR A 36 -8.18 2.73 -0.19
N PHE A 37 -7.32 2.45 0.78
CA PHE A 37 -5.90 2.19 0.57
C PHE A 37 -5.61 0.70 0.74
N LEU A 38 -4.94 0.09 -0.23
CA LEU A 38 -4.37 -1.25 -0.05
C LEU A 38 -2.96 -1.11 0.51
N VAL A 39 -2.73 -1.68 1.70
CA VAL A 39 -1.46 -1.60 2.43
C VAL A 39 -0.63 -2.85 2.16
N LEU A 40 0.59 -2.69 1.64
CA LEU A 40 1.46 -3.76 1.18
C LEU A 40 2.85 -3.66 1.81
N SER A 41 3.42 -4.76 2.27
CA SER A 41 4.78 -4.78 2.83
C SER A 41 5.84 -4.87 1.73
N CYS A 42 6.84 -3.98 1.75
CA CYS A 42 7.99 -4.03 0.84
C CYS A 42 8.86 -5.29 1.04
N SER A 43 8.79 -5.92 2.20
CA SER A 43 9.52 -7.18 2.49
C SER A 43 8.81 -8.44 1.98
N THR A 44 7.60 -8.32 1.42
CA THR A 44 6.87 -9.43 0.80
C THR A 44 7.41 -9.72 -0.60
N LYS A 45 7.45 -11.01 -0.99
CA LYS A 45 7.89 -11.42 -2.33
C LYS A 45 7.02 -10.77 -3.41
N SER A 46 7.65 -10.36 -4.51
CA SER A 46 6.92 -9.71 -5.62
C SER A 46 5.81 -10.59 -6.20
N SER A 47 6.01 -11.91 -6.30
CA SER A 47 4.96 -12.83 -6.76
C SER A 47 3.72 -12.79 -5.89
N ASP A 48 3.92 -12.72 -4.58
CA ASP A 48 2.85 -12.78 -3.59
C ASP A 48 2.10 -11.45 -3.55
N LEU A 49 2.83 -10.33 -3.68
CA LEU A 49 2.20 -9.01 -3.83
C LEU A 49 1.40 -8.89 -5.12
N LEU A 50 1.91 -9.37 -6.26
CA LEU A 50 1.17 -9.38 -7.52
C LEU A 50 -0.11 -10.21 -7.44
N GLN A 51 -0.07 -11.35 -6.73
CA GLN A 51 -1.30 -12.12 -6.50
C GLN A 51 -2.26 -11.39 -5.57
N ALA A 52 -1.76 -10.84 -4.47
CA ALA A 52 -2.58 -10.12 -3.50
C ALA A 52 -3.30 -8.93 -4.14
N VAL A 53 -2.61 -8.11 -4.95
CA VAL A 53 -3.26 -6.95 -5.58
C VAL A 53 -4.35 -7.33 -6.58
N ARG A 54 -4.26 -8.50 -7.22
CA ARG A 54 -5.33 -9.06 -8.06
C ARG A 54 -6.51 -9.53 -7.21
N ASP A 55 -6.24 -10.32 -6.17
CA ASP A 55 -7.30 -10.85 -5.28
C ASP A 55 -8.08 -9.70 -4.63
N PHE A 56 -7.39 -8.67 -4.15
CA PHE A 56 -8.00 -7.51 -3.49
C PHE A 56 -8.73 -6.55 -4.46
N GLN A 57 -8.70 -6.75 -5.78
CA GLN A 57 -9.42 -5.89 -6.72
C GLN A 57 -10.92 -5.79 -6.42
N VAL A 58 -11.52 -6.84 -5.85
CA VAL A 58 -12.94 -6.85 -5.44
C VAL A 58 -13.29 -5.76 -4.41
N THR A 59 -12.31 -5.25 -3.67
CA THR A 59 -12.50 -4.17 -2.68
C THR A 59 -12.53 -2.77 -3.32
N GLU A 60 -12.18 -2.69 -4.61
CA GLU A 60 -12.07 -1.44 -5.38
C GLU A 60 -11.13 -0.41 -4.74
N TYR A 61 -10.01 -0.86 -4.16
CA TYR A 61 -9.02 0.04 -3.57
C TYR A 61 -8.57 1.13 -4.57
N ASN A 62 -8.32 2.33 -4.06
CA ASN A 62 -8.02 3.52 -4.87
C ASN A 62 -6.52 3.72 -5.05
N GLN A 63 -5.76 3.61 -3.96
CA GLN A 63 -4.34 3.93 -3.89
C GLN A 63 -3.59 2.88 -3.05
N LEU A 64 -2.27 2.87 -3.20
CA LEU A 64 -1.39 1.94 -2.51
C LEU A 64 -0.64 2.63 -1.38
N ILE A 65 -0.44 1.91 -0.28
CA ILE A 65 0.53 2.28 0.75
C ILE A 65 1.55 1.16 0.83
N PHE A 66 2.82 1.52 0.75
CA PHE A 66 3.91 0.56 0.97
C PHE A 66 4.50 0.77 2.36
N THR A 67 4.72 -0.30 3.10
CA THR A 67 5.29 -0.25 4.45
C THR A 67 6.61 -1.00 4.52
N LYS A 68 7.38 -0.76 5.60
CA LYS A 68 8.58 -1.53 5.93
C LYS A 68 9.67 -1.42 4.84
N ALA A 69 9.81 -0.23 4.26
CA ALA A 69 10.82 0.01 3.24
C ALA A 69 12.25 -0.12 3.79
N ASP A 70 12.43 0.12 5.09
CA ASP A 70 13.66 -0.07 5.87
C ASP A 70 13.99 -1.54 6.16
N GLU A 71 13.01 -2.45 6.05
CA GLU A 71 13.21 -3.90 6.31
C GLU A 71 13.63 -4.70 5.07
N THR A 72 13.81 -4.05 3.91
CA THR A 72 14.21 -4.71 2.65
C THR A 72 15.39 -4.02 1.97
N ARG A 73 16.19 -4.80 1.25
CA ARG A 73 17.31 -4.29 0.44
C ARG A 73 16.91 -3.88 -0.97
N SER A 74 15.69 -4.20 -1.40
CA SER A 74 15.19 -3.89 -2.72
C SER A 74 13.75 -3.40 -2.65
N LEU A 75 13.51 -2.28 -3.33
CA LEU A 75 12.19 -1.67 -3.47
C LEU A 75 11.62 -1.88 -4.89
N GLY A 76 12.27 -2.70 -5.72
CA GLY A 76 11.83 -2.95 -7.10
C GLY A 76 10.40 -3.51 -7.20
N THR A 77 9.93 -4.23 -6.19
CA THR A 77 8.55 -4.72 -6.13
C THR A 77 7.50 -3.60 -6.19
N ILE A 78 7.82 -2.40 -5.70
CA ILE A 78 6.91 -1.24 -5.81
C ILE A 78 6.58 -0.97 -7.27
N LEU A 79 7.60 -1.01 -8.15
CA LEU A 79 7.41 -0.77 -9.58
C LEU A 79 6.52 -1.85 -10.21
N ASN A 80 6.77 -3.13 -9.90
CA ASN A 80 5.98 -4.25 -10.43
C ASN A 80 4.50 -4.11 -10.06
N VAL A 81 4.21 -3.75 -8.81
CA VAL A 81 2.83 -3.59 -8.34
C VAL A 81 2.16 -2.37 -8.96
N VAL A 82 2.88 -1.25 -9.10
CA VAL A 82 2.34 -0.04 -9.75
C VAL A 82 2.01 -0.33 -11.21
N GLU A 83 2.87 -1.07 -11.91
CA GLU A 83 2.66 -1.48 -13.31
C GLU A 83 1.45 -2.42 -13.45
N GLU A 84 1.34 -3.45 -12.60
CA GLU A 84 0.22 -4.39 -12.59
C GLU A 84 -1.13 -3.71 -12.30
N THR A 85 -1.16 -2.77 -11.36
CA THR A 85 -2.43 -2.21 -10.84
C THR A 85 -2.83 -0.90 -11.51
N GLY A 86 -1.88 -0.17 -12.09
CA GLY A 86 -2.07 1.22 -12.55
C GLY A 86 -2.42 2.20 -11.43
N ARG A 87 -2.26 1.82 -10.15
CA ARG A 87 -2.63 2.66 -9.00
C ARG A 87 -1.44 3.46 -8.48
N ALA A 88 -1.70 4.70 -8.09
CA ALA A 88 -0.71 5.56 -7.48
C ALA A 88 -0.33 5.04 -6.08
N VAL A 89 0.95 5.17 -5.74
CA VAL A 89 1.41 5.05 -4.36
C VAL A 89 1.12 6.37 -3.67
N ALA A 90 0.40 6.32 -2.55
CA ALA A 90 0.06 7.50 -1.75
C ALA A 90 1.11 7.76 -0.68
N TYR A 91 1.53 6.70 0.01
CA TYR A 91 2.46 6.78 1.13
C TYR A 91 3.46 5.62 1.13
N LEU A 92 4.62 5.90 1.72
CA LEU A 92 5.66 4.93 2.03
C LEU A 92 6.02 5.06 3.52
N THR A 93 6.13 3.96 4.25
CA THR A 93 6.68 3.96 5.61
C THR A 93 8.11 3.40 5.64
N THR A 94 8.95 4.01 6.47
CA THR A 94 10.40 3.75 6.54
C THR A 94 10.88 3.45 7.96
N GLY A 95 9.98 3.06 8.85
CA GLY A 95 10.28 2.77 10.25
C GLY A 95 9.01 2.58 11.08
N GLN A 96 9.13 2.75 12.39
CA GLN A 96 8.09 2.43 13.38
C GLN A 96 7.65 3.64 14.22
N ASN A 97 8.29 4.80 14.07
CA ASN A 97 7.97 6.00 14.83
C ASN A 97 6.75 6.72 14.25
N VAL A 98 5.85 7.17 15.14
CA VAL A 98 4.63 7.87 14.80
C VAL A 98 4.70 9.30 15.33
N PRO A 99 4.51 10.34 14.49
CA PRO A 99 4.17 10.32 13.07
C PRO A 99 5.35 10.39 12.08
N GLU A 100 6.60 10.24 12.54
CA GLU A 100 7.79 10.61 11.77
C GLU A 100 8.09 9.69 10.57
N ASP A 101 7.80 8.39 10.68
CA ASP A 101 8.28 7.39 9.71
C ASP A 101 7.30 7.08 8.57
N ILE A 102 6.42 8.03 8.24
CA ILE A 102 5.52 7.99 7.07
C ILE A 102 5.77 9.19 6.16
N MET A 103 5.86 8.95 4.86
CA MET A 103 6.04 10.01 3.87
C MET A 103 5.05 9.89 2.71
N VAL A 104 4.61 11.05 2.21
CA VAL A 104 3.88 11.13 0.94
C VAL A 104 4.81 10.63 -0.17
N ALA A 105 4.30 9.74 -1.00
CA ALA A 105 5.04 9.19 -2.12
C ALA A 105 5.24 10.26 -3.20
N ASP A 106 6.50 10.57 -3.48
CA ASP A 106 6.92 11.38 -4.61
C ASP A 106 7.54 10.46 -5.69
N PRO A 107 7.08 10.50 -6.96
CA PRO A 107 7.58 9.61 -7.99
C PRO A 107 9.10 9.69 -8.21
N GLN A 108 9.70 10.88 -8.12
CA GLN A 108 11.15 11.04 -8.32
C GLN A 108 11.94 10.46 -7.15
N LYS A 109 11.48 10.70 -5.91
CA LYS A 109 12.09 10.12 -4.70
C LYS A 109 11.96 8.60 -4.70
N LEU A 110 10.79 8.05 -5.03
CA LEU A 110 10.60 6.61 -5.17
C LEU A 110 11.53 6.02 -6.24
N ALA A 111 11.63 6.64 -7.41
CA ALA A 111 12.55 6.16 -8.46
C ALA A 111 14.01 6.14 -7.98
N LYS A 112 14.46 7.20 -7.29
CA LYS A 112 15.81 7.25 -6.70
C LYS A 112 16.03 6.16 -5.65
N MET A 113 15.03 5.91 -4.79
CA MET A 113 15.08 4.84 -3.79
C MET A 113 15.14 3.46 -4.44
N ILE A 114 14.35 3.20 -5.48
CA ILE A 114 14.33 1.93 -6.22
C ILE A 114 15.67 1.68 -6.94
N LEU A 115 16.24 2.72 -7.55
CA LEU A 115 17.52 2.62 -8.26
C LEU A 115 18.73 2.56 -7.32
N GLY A 116 18.55 2.67 -6.00
CA GLY A 116 19.65 2.70 -5.03
C GLY A 116 20.51 3.97 -5.12
N ALA A 117 20.00 5.03 -5.75
CA ALA A 117 20.75 6.26 -6.02
C ALA A 117 20.88 7.20 -4.81
N MET A 118 20.48 6.77 -3.61
CA MET A 118 20.63 7.57 -2.38
C MET A 118 22.07 7.64 -1.84
N GLY A 119 23.04 7.03 -2.53
CA GLY A 119 24.47 7.09 -2.20
C GLY A 119 25.27 8.23 -2.86
N ALA A 120 24.64 9.23 -3.47
CA ALA A 120 25.35 10.33 -4.16
C ALA A 120 24.80 11.72 -3.80
N MET A 121 24.49 11.93 -2.52
CA MET A 121 24.30 13.26 -1.95
C MET A 121 25.13 13.34 -0.65
N GLU A 122 26.44 13.31 -0.80
CA GLU A 122 27.37 14.06 0.05
C GLU A 122 27.79 15.33 -0.71
#